data_AF-A0A7S3ZLE3-F1
#
_entry.id   AF-A0A7S3ZLE3-F1
#
_cell.length_a   1.000
_cell.length_b   1.000
_cell.length_c   1.000
_cell.angle_alpha   90.00
_cell.angle_beta   90.00
_cell.angle_gamma   90.00
#
_symmetry.space_group_name_H-M   'P 1'
#
loop_
_entity.id
_entity.type
_entity.pdbx_description
1 polymer ?
#
loop_
_entity_poly.entity_id
_entity_poly.type
_entity_poly.pdbx_seq_one_letter_code
_entity_poly.pdbx_strand_id
1 'polypeptide(L)'
;MAEITVGSEVEKKFPGYGVYQGTVESIDGDTCLVRWRCAEPEEPTTLTLAEAAKCLVTKHKSPPSKKKATKKPAPKRAPPTDDEKPSKKTKKDPPNAAALANAPGDASCAAEVRTGLKKVEAYAQNWLSKHKKDDAPSGSEVVEMLKLLNGKWPTQARPNVTDTGRPVPGMCAGLVFALGQGARTSLISTNHPQMTKFLVKWCRATLPKTKKGAEFPFSSLQVNYNYAAKKHVDGNNIGPSYIISLGKHTGGNLWTADQGIIECHDQWKLFDGNTEHYTTPFKGERISFIAFAHEQYNKLEAPIAKNLQSLGFTAARSDRKDLEFFARFRIERSYLTEEHNAKFKAELKKRAQKSAPASTLKLHDVAVECYGRQADRGGGWMAFHGINGVETLQLTPNSVGIWCAELKFVDGKLALVSHKRLDFYNKREKATAEFQKQVEKMKDGTPVLLGIADTACAASRPLGQGLYNALYKLGAPKDMPKIEYRAAWAFIGYKGAKAGTAQHAMGTRSTLLRLDASIPKKGSLVKKDVDNTSIIDVCIGTGQDSAK
;
A
#
# COMPACT_ATOMS: atom_id res chain seq x y z
N MET A 1 -12.06 -41.37 21.99
CA MET A 1 -11.57 -40.16 21.26
C MET A 1 -12.67 -39.12 21.35
N ALA A 2 -12.35 -37.83 21.37
CA ALA A 2 -13.39 -36.79 21.41
C ALA A 2 -14.26 -36.90 20.14
N GLU A 3 -15.58 -36.88 20.34
CA GLU A 3 -16.56 -37.08 19.26
C GLU A 3 -16.64 -35.82 18.39
N ILE A 4 -16.43 -35.97 17.08
CA ILE A 4 -16.54 -34.89 16.10
C ILE A 4 -18.00 -34.75 15.71
N THR A 5 -18.55 -33.55 15.83
CA THR A 5 -19.91 -33.22 15.37
C THR A 5 -19.86 -32.10 14.34
N VAL A 6 -20.91 -31.96 13.53
CA VAL A 6 -21.08 -30.76 12.70
C VAL A 6 -21.05 -29.52 13.59
N GLY A 7 -20.28 -28.51 13.20
CA GLY A 7 -20.00 -27.31 14.00
C GLY A 7 -18.80 -27.41 14.95
N SER A 8 -18.15 -28.57 15.08
CA SER A 8 -16.89 -28.69 15.84
C SER A 8 -15.83 -27.76 15.27
N GLU A 9 -15.17 -26.99 16.15
CA GLU A 9 -14.02 -26.18 15.78
C GLU A 9 -12.75 -27.02 15.81
N VAL A 10 -11.99 -26.95 14.72
CA VAL A 10 -10.74 -27.69 14.54
C VAL A 10 -9.60 -26.74 14.19
N GLU A 11 -8.40 -27.04 14.65
CA GLU A 11 -7.18 -26.30 14.35
C GLU A 11 -6.15 -27.25 13.74
N LYS A 12 -5.70 -26.96 12.51
CA LYS A 12 -4.73 -27.78 11.79
C LYS A 12 -3.56 -26.94 11.32
N LYS A 13 -2.34 -27.46 11.55
CA LYS A 13 -1.13 -26.93 10.96
C LYS A 13 -0.96 -27.52 9.57
N PHE A 14 -1.01 -26.68 8.55
CA PHE A 14 -0.74 -27.05 7.18
C PHE A 14 0.76 -26.83 6.88
N PRO A 15 1.49 -27.87 6.43
CA PRO A 15 2.90 -27.71 6.07
C PRO A 15 3.09 -26.59 5.03
N GLY A 16 3.81 -25.53 5.39
CA GLY A 16 4.06 -24.36 4.53
C GLY A 16 3.00 -23.24 4.58
N TYR A 17 1.89 -23.43 5.29
CA TYR A 17 0.78 -22.46 5.31
C TYR A 17 0.50 -21.87 6.69
N GLY A 18 0.92 -22.51 7.78
CA GLY A 18 0.68 -22.06 9.15
C GLY A 18 -0.44 -22.83 9.84
N VAL A 19 -0.96 -22.29 10.95
CA VAL A 19 -2.03 -22.88 11.76
C VAL A 19 -3.34 -22.21 11.37
N TYR A 20 -4.33 -23.01 10.96
CA TYR A 20 -5.65 -22.52 10.55
C TYR A 20 -6.72 -23.09 11.47
N GLN A 21 -7.71 -22.26 11.75
CA GLN A 21 -8.92 -22.66 12.46
C GLN A 21 -10.01 -22.92 11.45
N GLY A 22 -10.77 -23.99 11.63
CA GLY A 22 -11.85 -24.39 10.75
C GLY A 22 -13.05 -24.90 11.51
N THR A 23 -14.15 -25.10 10.79
CA THR A 23 -15.41 -25.60 11.32
C THR A 23 -15.86 -26.78 10.46
N VAL A 24 -16.24 -27.88 11.12
CA VAL A 24 -16.81 -29.06 10.44
C VAL A 24 -18.19 -28.69 9.89
N GLU A 25 -18.39 -28.79 8.59
CA GLU A 25 -19.65 -28.43 7.90
C GLU A 25 -20.59 -29.61 7.70
N SER A 26 -20.02 -30.78 7.38
CA SER A 26 -20.78 -32.02 7.18
C SER A 26 -19.94 -33.23 7.54
N ILE A 27 -20.61 -34.32 7.87
CA ILE A 27 -20.01 -35.64 8.15
C ILE A 27 -20.67 -36.63 7.20
N ASP A 28 -19.87 -37.41 6.50
CA ASP A 28 -20.31 -38.48 5.62
C ASP A 28 -19.43 -39.72 5.84
N GLY A 29 -20.04 -40.77 6.40
CA GLY A 29 -19.34 -41.99 6.81
C GLY A 29 -18.19 -41.72 7.79
N ASP A 30 -16.98 -42.09 7.39
CA ASP A 30 -15.74 -41.92 8.16
C ASP A 30 -14.99 -40.61 7.86
N THR A 31 -15.60 -39.72 7.07
CA THR A 31 -15.03 -38.42 6.69
C THR A 31 -15.91 -37.23 7.11
N CYS A 32 -15.29 -36.06 7.17
CA CYS A 32 -15.97 -34.81 7.41
C CYS A 32 -15.37 -33.68 6.56
N LEU A 33 -16.22 -32.75 6.15
CA LEU A 33 -15.86 -31.58 5.38
C LEU A 33 -15.56 -30.42 6.34
N VAL A 34 -14.38 -29.80 6.22
CA VAL A 34 -13.96 -28.70 7.11
C VAL A 34 -13.72 -27.42 6.32
N ARG A 35 -14.39 -26.34 6.71
CA ARG A 35 -14.16 -24.99 6.16
C ARG A 35 -13.23 -24.19 7.06
N TRP A 36 -12.17 -23.61 6.51
CA TRP A 36 -11.15 -22.87 7.26
C TRP A 36 -11.42 -21.37 7.30
N ARG A 37 -11.32 -20.74 8.48
CA ARG A 37 -11.36 -19.29 8.70
C ARG A 37 -9.95 -18.73 8.45
N CYS A 38 -9.79 -17.87 7.44
CA CYS A 38 -8.56 -17.14 7.03
C CYS A 38 -7.65 -17.75 5.94
N ALA A 39 -8.17 -18.59 5.05
CA ALA A 39 -7.59 -18.75 3.71
C ALA A 39 -8.73 -18.83 2.70
N GLU A 40 -8.71 -17.97 1.67
CA GLU A 40 -9.07 -18.48 0.35
C GLU A 40 -8.05 -19.60 0.05
N PRO A 41 -8.52 -20.82 -0.20
CA PRO A 41 -9.45 -21.09 -1.29
C PRO A 41 -10.87 -21.37 -0.80
N GLU A 42 -11.85 -21.08 -1.65
CA GLU A 42 -13.27 -21.34 -1.42
C GLU A 42 -13.64 -22.84 -1.26
N GLU A 43 -12.66 -23.76 -1.34
CA GLU A 43 -12.90 -25.20 -1.24
C GLU A 43 -12.67 -25.74 0.17
N PRO A 44 -13.70 -26.30 0.82
CA PRO A 44 -13.54 -26.98 2.10
C PRO A 44 -12.72 -28.26 1.94
N THR A 45 -11.99 -28.67 2.97
CA THR A 45 -11.13 -29.85 2.94
C THR A 45 -11.83 -31.06 3.55
N THR A 46 -11.81 -32.21 2.86
CA THR A 46 -12.25 -33.49 3.44
C THR A 46 -11.16 -34.05 4.35
N LEU A 47 -11.51 -34.36 5.60
CA LEU A 47 -10.65 -35.06 6.58
C LEU A 47 -11.34 -36.35 7.02
N THR A 48 -10.58 -37.37 7.40
CA THR A 48 -11.17 -38.49 8.17
C THR A 48 -11.60 -38.01 9.56
N LEU A 49 -12.61 -38.64 10.16
CA LEU A 49 -13.03 -38.33 11.53
C LEU A 49 -11.89 -38.49 12.54
N ALA A 50 -10.97 -39.43 12.30
CA ALA A 50 -9.77 -39.62 13.12
C ALA A 50 -8.77 -38.47 12.99
N GLU A 51 -8.61 -37.88 11.81
CA GLU A 51 -7.78 -36.69 11.60
C GLU A 51 -8.42 -35.45 12.20
N ALA A 52 -9.72 -35.27 12.01
CA ALA A 52 -10.46 -34.14 12.59
C ALA A 52 -10.43 -34.18 14.12
N ALA A 53 -10.57 -35.37 14.73
CA ALA A 53 -10.51 -35.55 16.18
C ALA A 53 -9.16 -35.14 16.79
N LYS A 54 -8.05 -35.28 16.05
CA LYS A 54 -6.70 -34.82 16.46
C LYS A 54 -6.56 -33.31 16.40
N CYS A 55 -7.45 -32.63 15.69
CA CYS A 55 -7.44 -31.18 15.49
C CYS A 55 -8.49 -30.46 16.34
N LEU A 56 -9.30 -31.14 17.16
CA LEU A 56 -10.36 -30.51 17.97
C LEU A 56 -9.82 -29.41 18.90
N VAL A 57 -10.41 -28.21 18.80
CA VAL A 57 -10.14 -27.12 19.72
C VAL A 57 -10.95 -27.35 21.00
N THR A 58 -10.32 -27.85 22.05
CA THR A 58 -10.97 -28.04 23.35
C THR A 58 -11.29 -26.68 23.99
N LYS A 59 -12.57 -26.38 24.24
CA LYS A 59 -13.00 -25.18 24.96
C LYS A 59 -12.41 -25.13 26.38
N HIS A 60 -11.66 -24.06 26.66
CA HIS A 60 -11.20 -23.51 27.96
C HIS A 60 -10.21 -24.32 28.85
N LYS A 61 -8.97 -23.80 28.94
CA LYS A 61 -8.36 -23.45 30.23
C LYS A 61 -7.93 -21.98 30.19
N SER A 62 -8.52 -21.17 31.05
CA SER A 62 -8.07 -19.80 31.34
C SER A 62 -6.59 -19.80 31.76
N PRO A 63 -5.80 -18.75 31.46
CA PRO A 63 -4.42 -18.65 31.93
C PRO A 63 -4.39 -18.57 33.47
N PRO A 64 -3.38 -19.16 34.16
CA PRO A 64 -3.23 -18.98 35.59
C PRO A 64 -2.99 -17.50 35.93
N SER A 65 -3.73 -16.98 36.90
CA SER A 65 -3.55 -15.65 37.47
C SER A 65 -2.10 -15.44 37.91
N LYS A 66 -1.37 -14.51 37.28
CA LYS A 66 -0.08 -14.05 37.79
C LYS A 66 -0.28 -13.40 39.15
N LYS A 67 0.34 -13.99 40.19
CA LYS A 67 0.45 -13.38 41.53
C LYS A 67 1.02 -11.96 41.40
N LYS A 68 0.35 -11.01 42.07
CA LYS A 68 0.80 -9.62 42.27
C LYS A 68 2.19 -9.60 42.91
N ALA A 69 3.21 -9.21 42.15
CA ALA A 69 4.46 -8.73 42.74
C ALA A 69 4.23 -7.30 43.26
N THR A 70 4.46 -7.11 44.55
CA THR A 70 4.40 -5.83 45.25
C THR A 70 5.44 -4.85 44.69
N LYS A 71 4.99 -3.71 44.16
CA LYS A 71 5.86 -2.58 43.81
C LYS A 71 6.32 -1.89 45.09
N LYS A 72 7.63 -1.85 45.34
CA LYS A 72 8.27 -0.92 46.30
C LYS A 72 8.21 0.52 45.73
N PRO A 73 8.02 1.57 46.54
CA PRO A 73 7.92 2.94 46.05
C PRO A 73 9.28 3.50 45.62
N ALA A 74 9.29 4.32 44.57
CA ALA A 74 10.46 5.07 44.13
C ALA A 74 10.76 6.25 45.10
N PRO A 75 12.04 6.56 45.40
CA PRO A 75 12.38 7.73 46.20
C PRO A 75 12.26 9.02 45.38
N LYS A 76 11.79 10.10 46.03
CA LYS A 76 11.68 11.45 45.49
C LYS A 76 13.08 12.04 45.24
N ARG A 77 13.24 12.74 44.12
CA ARG A 77 14.47 13.43 43.72
C ARG A 77 14.47 14.86 44.29
N ALA A 78 15.50 15.23 45.05
CA ALA A 78 15.81 16.61 45.45
C ALA A 78 16.65 17.31 44.34
N PRO A 79 16.67 18.65 44.27
CA PRO A 79 17.37 19.38 43.22
C PRO A 79 18.88 19.45 43.49
N PRO A 80 19.76 19.47 42.47
CA PRO A 80 21.20 19.56 42.69
C PRO A 80 21.67 21.01 42.82
N THR A 81 22.57 21.22 43.79
CA THR A 81 23.47 22.37 43.92
C THR A 81 24.73 22.18 43.09
N ASP A 82 25.35 23.30 42.73
CA ASP A 82 26.59 23.42 41.97
C ASP A 82 27.84 22.82 42.66
N ASP A 83 28.89 22.69 41.85
CA ASP A 83 30.28 22.33 42.14
C ASP A 83 30.66 20.84 42.22
N GLU A 84 31.17 20.28 41.10
CA GLU A 84 32.54 19.70 41.05
C GLU A 84 32.95 19.21 39.64
N LYS A 85 34.24 19.40 39.33
CA LYS A 85 34.93 19.15 38.04
C LYS A 85 35.04 17.65 37.64
N PRO A 86 35.25 17.35 36.33
CA PRO A 86 35.10 16.01 35.78
C PRO A 86 36.36 15.14 35.91
N SER A 87 36.20 13.89 36.36
CA SER A 87 37.22 12.84 36.28
C SER A 87 37.00 11.92 35.07
N LYS A 88 38.11 11.62 34.38
CA LYS A 88 38.22 10.84 33.14
C LYS A 88 37.64 9.43 33.30
N LYS A 89 36.71 9.03 32.40
CA LYS A 89 36.39 7.62 32.13
C LYS A 89 36.95 7.22 30.77
N THR A 90 37.74 6.16 30.81
CA THR A 90 38.41 5.47 29.71
C THR A 90 37.41 4.97 28.66
N LYS A 91 37.75 5.20 27.38
CA LYS A 91 37.08 4.64 26.21
C LYS A 91 37.13 3.11 26.32
N LYS A 92 35.95 2.48 26.25
CA LYS A 92 35.85 1.04 26.00
C LYS A 92 35.99 0.86 24.50
N ASP A 93 37.00 0.09 24.07
CA ASP A 93 37.29 -0.12 22.65
C ASP A 93 36.07 -0.70 21.91
N PRO A 94 35.84 -0.27 20.65
CA PRO A 94 34.80 -0.85 19.82
C PRO A 94 35.13 -2.33 19.55
N PRO A 95 34.13 -3.22 19.46
CA PRO A 95 34.38 -4.62 19.13
C PRO A 95 35.11 -4.70 17.78
N ASN A 96 36.17 -5.51 17.77
CA ASN A 96 37.10 -5.76 16.67
C ASN A 96 36.39 -5.84 15.30
N ALA A 97 36.83 -4.98 14.37
CA ALA A 97 36.33 -4.82 13.00
C ALA A 97 36.50 -6.06 12.09
N ALA A 98 37.03 -7.18 12.60
CA ALA A 98 37.10 -8.46 11.88
C ALA A 98 35.91 -9.42 12.19
N ALA A 99 35.07 -9.14 13.19
CA ALA A 99 34.05 -10.10 13.66
C ALA A 99 32.59 -9.81 13.23
N LEU A 100 32.33 -8.70 12.52
CA LEU A 100 31.01 -8.33 12.01
C LEU A 100 30.94 -8.29 10.46
N ALA A 101 31.94 -8.84 9.78
CA ALA A 101 32.02 -8.92 8.32
C ALA A 101 31.19 -10.06 7.68
N ASN A 102 30.35 -10.77 8.45
CA ASN A 102 29.60 -11.93 7.94
C ASN A 102 28.08 -11.69 7.99
N ALA A 103 27.57 -10.89 7.05
CA ALA A 103 26.23 -11.11 6.51
C ALA A 103 26.40 -11.97 5.24
N PRO A 104 25.69 -13.10 5.09
CA PRO A 104 26.05 -14.13 4.12
C PRO A 104 25.61 -13.73 2.71
N GLY A 105 26.46 -12.93 2.05
CA GLY A 105 26.65 -12.99 0.61
C GLY A 105 27.97 -13.71 0.38
N ASP A 106 27.90 -14.94 -0.13
CA ASP A 106 29.01 -15.83 -0.55
C ASP A 106 29.74 -16.75 0.43
N ALA A 107 29.72 -16.56 1.76
CA ALA A 107 30.48 -17.48 2.65
C ALA A 107 29.86 -18.89 2.83
N SER A 108 28.60 -19.11 2.46
CA SER A 108 27.93 -20.44 2.59
C SER A 108 27.47 -21.03 1.26
N CYS A 109 27.96 -20.54 0.13
CA CYS A 109 27.61 -21.10 -1.18
C CYS A 109 28.30 -22.46 -1.32
N ALA A 110 27.56 -23.53 -0.99
CA ALA A 110 28.03 -24.91 -1.12
C ALA A 110 28.74 -25.10 -2.47
N ALA A 111 29.84 -25.85 -2.51
CA ALA A 111 30.68 -26.00 -3.72
C ALA A 111 29.87 -26.34 -4.99
N GLU A 112 28.76 -27.06 -4.83
CA GLU A 112 27.80 -27.39 -5.88
C GLU A 112 27.12 -26.16 -6.49
N VAL A 113 26.67 -25.19 -5.69
CA VAL A 113 26.04 -23.94 -6.17
C VAL A 113 27.04 -23.12 -6.98
N ARG A 114 28.29 -23.01 -6.50
CA ARG A 114 29.38 -22.34 -7.23
C ARG A 114 29.67 -23.01 -8.57
N THR A 115 29.61 -24.34 -8.61
CA THR A 115 29.80 -25.11 -9.85
C THR A 115 28.66 -24.86 -10.83
N GLY A 116 27.42 -24.84 -10.36
CA GLY A 116 26.24 -24.50 -11.17
C GLY A 116 26.33 -23.08 -11.75
N LEU A 117 26.67 -22.09 -10.92
CA LEU A 117 26.81 -20.69 -11.36
C LEU A 117 27.93 -20.52 -12.41
N LYS A 118 29.04 -21.26 -12.32
CA LYS A 118 30.08 -21.26 -13.36
C LYS A 118 29.55 -21.79 -14.70
N LYS A 119 28.72 -22.84 -14.68
CA LYS A 119 28.09 -23.38 -15.89
C LYS A 119 27.10 -22.40 -16.50
N VAL A 120 26.28 -21.76 -15.66
CA VAL A 120 25.34 -20.71 -16.06
C VAL A 120 26.08 -19.53 -16.71
N GLU A 121 27.16 -19.07 -16.09
CA GLU A 121 27.99 -17.97 -16.63
C GLU A 121 28.63 -18.34 -17.98
N ALA A 122 29.18 -19.56 -18.09
CA ALA A 122 29.76 -20.05 -19.33
C ALA A 122 28.72 -20.20 -20.46
N TYR A 123 27.52 -20.67 -20.14
CA TYR A 123 26.40 -20.74 -21.09
C TYR A 123 26.07 -19.34 -21.61
N ALA A 124 25.88 -18.38 -20.71
CA ALA A 124 25.57 -17.00 -21.06
C ALA A 124 26.68 -16.35 -21.91
N GLN A 125 27.94 -16.59 -21.56
CA GLN A 125 29.10 -16.09 -22.32
C GLN A 125 29.13 -16.66 -23.74
N ASN A 126 28.97 -17.98 -23.88
CA ASN A 126 28.92 -18.64 -25.18
C ASN A 126 27.75 -18.12 -26.02
N TRP A 127 26.57 -17.96 -25.43
CA TRP A 127 25.41 -17.39 -26.12
C TRP A 127 25.68 -15.96 -26.61
N LEU A 128 26.17 -15.09 -25.71
CA LEU A 128 26.47 -13.69 -26.02
C LEU A 128 27.57 -13.53 -27.08
N SER A 129 28.51 -14.48 -27.19
CA SER A 129 29.57 -14.47 -28.21
C SER A 129 29.08 -14.85 -29.60
N LYS A 130 27.99 -15.60 -29.70
CA LYS A 130 27.44 -16.13 -30.96
C LYS A 130 26.31 -15.29 -31.55
N HIS A 131 25.69 -14.45 -30.73
CA HIS A 131 24.51 -13.67 -31.11
C HIS A 131 24.85 -12.19 -31.30
N LYS A 132 24.10 -11.54 -32.18
CA LYS A 132 24.25 -10.11 -32.46
C LYS A 132 23.81 -9.28 -31.26
N LYS A 133 24.16 -7.99 -31.32
CA LYS A 133 23.81 -7.02 -30.29
C LYS A 133 22.30 -6.92 -30.05
N ASP A 134 21.49 -7.08 -31.09
CA ASP A 134 20.04 -6.87 -31.04
C ASP A 134 19.22 -8.16 -30.88
N ASP A 135 19.84 -9.34 -31.02
CA ASP A 135 19.19 -10.62 -30.72
C ASP A 135 18.82 -10.68 -29.24
N ALA A 136 17.85 -11.47 -28.81
CA ALA A 136 17.57 -11.66 -27.38
C ALA A 136 17.30 -13.13 -27.07
N PRO A 137 17.71 -13.62 -25.88
CA PRO A 137 17.36 -14.98 -25.49
C PRO A 137 15.84 -15.12 -25.37
N SER A 138 15.34 -16.30 -25.68
CA SER A 138 13.97 -16.72 -25.40
C SER A 138 13.77 -17.10 -23.93
N GLY A 139 12.52 -17.14 -23.46
CA GLY A 139 12.20 -17.63 -22.12
C GLY A 139 12.64 -19.09 -21.89
N SER A 140 12.58 -19.93 -22.93
CA SER A 140 13.08 -21.31 -22.88
C SER A 140 14.59 -21.39 -22.67
N GLU A 141 15.38 -20.55 -23.36
CA GLU A 141 16.83 -20.52 -23.19
C GLU A 141 17.22 -20.00 -21.80
N VAL A 142 16.46 -19.07 -21.23
CA VAL A 142 16.64 -18.62 -19.84
C VAL A 142 16.42 -19.77 -18.86
N VAL A 143 15.34 -20.54 -19.04
CA VAL A 143 15.05 -21.70 -18.19
C VAL A 143 16.13 -22.78 -18.36
N GLU A 144 16.55 -23.08 -19.59
CA GLU A 144 17.62 -24.04 -19.89
C GLU A 144 18.93 -23.65 -19.20
N MET A 145 19.34 -22.39 -19.35
CA MET A 145 20.52 -21.86 -18.69
C MET A 145 20.43 -22.05 -17.16
N LEU A 146 19.32 -21.61 -16.54
CA LEU A 146 19.16 -21.68 -15.08
C LEU A 146 19.04 -23.11 -14.56
N LYS A 147 18.58 -24.07 -15.37
CA LYS A 147 18.57 -25.49 -15.04
C LYS A 147 19.96 -26.09 -14.85
N LEU A 148 21.01 -25.45 -15.36
CA LEU A 148 22.40 -25.83 -15.07
C LEU A 148 22.78 -25.66 -13.58
N LEU A 149 21.98 -24.94 -12.79
CA LEU A 149 22.08 -24.93 -11.32
C LEU A 149 21.69 -26.28 -10.70
N ASN A 150 20.97 -27.15 -11.43
CA ASN A 150 20.60 -28.50 -11.01
C ASN A 150 19.92 -28.55 -9.62
N GLY A 151 18.98 -27.63 -9.38
CA GLY A 151 18.28 -27.49 -8.09
C GLY A 151 19.12 -26.89 -6.95
N LYS A 152 20.41 -26.59 -7.18
CA LYS A 152 21.32 -25.98 -6.22
C LYS A 152 21.39 -24.47 -6.45
N TRP A 153 20.32 -23.79 -6.05
CA TRP A 153 20.19 -22.34 -6.21
C TRP A 153 20.94 -21.57 -5.13
N PRO A 154 21.42 -20.35 -5.44
CA PRO A 154 21.77 -19.39 -4.40
C PRO A 154 20.58 -19.18 -3.45
N THR A 155 20.86 -18.76 -2.22
CA THR A 155 19.82 -18.48 -1.23
C THR A 155 19.89 -17.04 -0.74
N GLN A 156 18.74 -16.47 -0.38
CA GLN A 156 18.64 -15.11 0.12
C GLN A 156 17.92 -15.07 1.46
N ALA A 157 18.46 -14.30 2.40
CA ALA A 157 17.79 -14.01 3.67
C ALA A 157 16.68 -12.98 3.45
N ARG A 158 15.45 -13.47 3.26
CA ARG A 158 14.25 -12.64 3.12
C ARG A 158 13.21 -13.07 4.16
N PRO A 159 13.38 -12.69 5.44
CA PRO A 159 12.49 -13.17 6.51
C PRO A 159 11.04 -12.71 6.33
N ASN A 160 10.80 -11.63 5.59
CA ASN A 160 9.47 -11.10 5.30
C ASN A 160 8.67 -11.95 4.29
N VAL A 161 9.30 -12.88 3.56
CA VAL A 161 8.62 -13.67 2.52
C VAL A 161 8.51 -15.17 2.86
N THR A 162 8.87 -15.57 4.09
CA THR A 162 8.94 -16.98 4.53
C THR A 162 8.47 -17.15 5.97
N ASP A 163 7.65 -18.18 6.24
CA ASP A 163 7.15 -18.48 7.60
C ASP A 163 8.23 -19.00 8.55
N THR A 164 9.31 -19.54 7.99
CA THR A 164 10.34 -20.25 8.76
C THR A 164 11.49 -19.35 9.16
N GLY A 165 11.55 -18.12 8.63
CA GLY A 165 12.71 -17.24 8.69
C GLY A 165 13.94 -17.79 7.94
N ARG A 166 13.85 -18.97 7.29
CA ARG A 166 14.98 -19.60 6.60
C ARG A 166 15.26 -18.93 5.26
N PRO A 167 16.52 -18.91 4.79
CA PRO A 167 16.85 -18.42 3.46
C PRO A 167 16.04 -19.12 2.37
N VAL A 168 15.57 -18.34 1.39
CA VAL A 168 14.78 -18.83 0.26
C VAL A 168 15.65 -18.97 -0.99
N PRO A 169 15.45 -20.00 -1.83
CA PRO A 169 16.22 -20.20 -3.05
C PRO A 169 15.88 -19.15 -4.12
N GLY A 170 16.93 -18.51 -4.64
CA GLY A 170 16.85 -17.44 -5.63
C GLY A 170 18.06 -16.51 -5.55
N MET A 171 18.08 -15.50 -6.42
CA MET A 171 19.10 -14.45 -6.47
C MET A 171 18.52 -13.11 -6.88
N CYS A 172 19.22 -12.02 -6.55
CA CYS A 172 18.93 -10.68 -7.05
C CYS A 172 20.10 -10.16 -7.89
N ALA A 173 19.83 -9.93 -9.17
CA ALA A 173 20.78 -9.31 -10.09
C ALA A 173 20.56 -7.79 -10.15
N GLY A 174 21.63 -7.01 -10.33
CA GLY A 174 21.58 -5.55 -10.43
C GLY A 174 21.80 -4.84 -9.10
N LEU A 175 21.01 -3.81 -8.83
CA LEU A 175 21.15 -2.94 -7.66
C LEU A 175 20.56 -3.58 -6.40
N VAL A 176 21.34 -3.60 -5.32
CA VAL A 176 20.93 -4.04 -3.98
C VAL A 176 21.39 -3.04 -2.91
N PHE A 177 20.78 -3.09 -1.73
CA PHE A 177 21.23 -2.34 -0.56
C PHE A 177 21.87 -3.27 0.45
N ALA A 178 23.16 -3.10 0.71
CA ALA A 178 23.88 -3.86 1.73
C ALA A 178 23.99 -3.02 3.01
N LEU A 179 23.53 -3.58 4.14
CA LEU A 179 23.57 -2.89 5.43
C LEU A 179 25.02 -2.49 5.77
N GLY A 180 25.24 -1.21 6.10
CA GLY A 180 26.56 -0.66 6.39
C GLY A 180 27.44 -0.35 5.17
N GLN A 181 27.00 -0.73 3.96
CA GLN A 181 27.75 -0.49 2.70
C GLN A 181 26.93 0.31 1.67
N GLY A 182 25.62 0.48 1.88
CA GLY A 182 24.75 1.27 1.03
C GLY A 182 24.33 0.57 -0.27
N ALA A 183 23.82 1.37 -1.21
CA ALA A 183 23.44 0.94 -2.54
C ALA A 183 24.65 0.51 -3.38
N ARG A 184 24.63 -0.71 -3.91
CA ARG A 184 25.74 -1.29 -4.70
C ARG A 184 25.26 -2.33 -5.71
N THR A 185 26.12 -2.69 -6.65
CA THR A 185 25.90 -3.85 -7.51
C THR A 185 25.93 -5.14 -6.68
N SER A 186 24.99 -6.05 -6.93
CA SER A 186 24.92 -7.34 -6.24
C SER A 186 26.17 -8.19 -6.49
N LEU A 187 26.50 -9.05 -5.52
CA LEU A 187 27.62 -9.99 -5.68
C LEU A 187 27.37 -10.94 -6.85
N ILE A 188 26.12 -11.38 -7.04
CA ILE A 188 25.73 -12.19 -8.20
C ILE A 188 26.07 -11.48 -9.52
N SER A 189 25.73 -10.20 -9.65
CA SER A 189 26.05 -9.46 -10.88
C SER A 189 27.51 -9.09 -11.04
N THR A 190 28.24 -8.99 -9.93
CA THR A 190 29.69 -8.75 -9.93
C THR A 190 30.45 -10.00 -10.35
N ASN A 191 30.07 -11.17 -9.82
CA ASN A 191 30.77 -12.44 -10.05
C ASN A 191 30.30 -13.17 -11.31
N HIS A 192 29.08 -12.90 -11.78
CA HIS A 192 28.46 -13.51 -12.95
C HIS A 192 27.87 -12.44 -13.90
N PRO A 193 28.73 -11.59 -14.49
CA PRO A 193 28.28 -10.48 -15.33
C PRO A 193 27.67 -10.93 -16.65
N GLN A 194 28.11 -12.05 -17.25
CA GLN A 194 27.54 -12.53 -18.52
C GLN A 194 26.14 -13.10 -18.31
N MET A 195 25.93 -13.87 -17.24
CA MET A 195 24.59 -14.30 -16.82
C MET A 195 23.67 -13.10 -16.60
N THR A 196 24.16 -12.06 -15.92
CA THR A 196 23.37 -10.85 -15.67
C THR A 196 22.99 -10.16 -16.97
N LYS A 197 23.95 -9.96 -17.89
CA LYS A 197 23.70 -9.38 -19.21
C LYS A 197 22.69 -10.19 -20.01
N PHE A 198 22.81 -11.52 -19.99
CA PHE A 198 21.89 -12.43 -20.66
C PHE A 198 20.45 -12.27 -20.13
N LEU A 199 20.27 -12.28 -18.80
CA LEU A 199 18.95 -12.11 -18.17
C LEU A 199 18.35 -10.72 -18.42
N VAL A 200 19.16 -9.66 -18.29
CA VAL A 200 18.72 -8.27 -18.55
C VAL A 200 18.33 -8.10 -20.01
N LYS A 201 19.06 -8.71 -20.93
CA LYS A 201 18.79 -8.67 -22.37
C LYS A 201 17.47 -9.37 -22.73
N TRP A 202 17.22 -10.56 -22.18
CA TRP A 202 15.91 -11.22 -22.29
C TRP A 202 14.79 -10.36 -21.71
N CYS A 203 14.99 -9.82 -20.50
CA CYS A 203 13.99 -9.02 -19.82
C CYS A 203 13.62 -7.77 -20.62
N ARG A 204 14.60 -7.00 -21.11
CA ARG A 204 14.37 -5.81 -21.95
C ARG A 204 13.66 -6.12 -23.26
N ALA A 205 13.94 -7.26 -23.88
CA ALA A 205 13.33 -7.66 -25.14
C ALA A 205 11.87 -8.13 -24.99
N THR A 206 11.50 -8.65 -23.81
CA THR A 206 10.19 -9.27 -23.58
C THR A 206 9.26 -8.44 -22.70
N LEU A 207 9.80 -7.47 -21.95
CA LEU A 207 8.98 -6.55 -21.15
C LEU A 207 8.04 -5.73 -22.06
N PRO A 208 6.78 -5.52 -21.64
CA PRO A 208 5.87 -4.63 -22.33
C PRO A 208 6.45 -3.21 -22.42
N LYS A 209 6.38 -2.61 -23.61
CA LYS A 209 6.72 -1.21 -23.80
C LYS A 209 5.59 -0.33 -23.28
N THR A 210 5.93 0.90 -22.86
CA THR A 210 4.94 1.91 -22.50
C THR A 210 4.06 2.28 -23.69
N LYS A 211 2.94 2.99 -23.48
CA LYS A 211 2.09 3.48 -24.59
C LYS A 211 2.83 4.35 -25.61
N LYS A 212 3.93 5.01 -25.21
CA LYS A 212 4.82 5.78 -26.11
C LYS A 212 5.93 4.92 -26.74
N GLY A 213 5.93 3.62 -26.54
CA GLY A 213 6.97 2.71 -27.02
C GLY A 213 8.29 2.79 -26.25
N ALA A 214 8.31 3.41 -25.06
CA ALA A 214 9.51 3.45 -24.23
C ALA A 214 9.70 2.13 -23.46
N GLU A 215 10.94 1.78 -23.15
CA GLU A 215 11.24 0.62 -22.30
C GLU A 215 10.85 0.91 -20.84
N PHE A 216 10.39 -0.13 -20.13
CA PHE A 216 10.23 -0.06 -18.68
C PHE A 216 11.62 0.07 -18.02
N PRO A 217 11.89 1.14 -17.24
CA PRO A 217 13.14 1.28 -16.55
C PRO A 217 13.22 0.37 -15.33
N PHE A 218 14.32 -0.35 -15.13
CA PHE A 218 14.52 -1.17 -13.92
C PHE A 218 16.00 -1.20 -13.51
N SER A 219 16.25 -1.37 -12.22
CA SER A 219 17.60 -1.40 -11.64
C SER A 219 18.01 -2.80 -11.20
N SER A 220 17.03 -3.69 -11.04
CA SER A 220 17.18 -4.95 -10.34
C SER A 220 16.25 -6.01 -10.94
N LEU A 221 16.71 -7.25 -10.96
CA LEU A 221 15.95 -8.42 -11.38
C LEU A 221 16.03 -9.48 -10.28
N GLN A 222 14.91 -9.69 -9.59
CA GLN A 222 14.77 -10.75 -8.60
C GLN A 222 14.40 -12.05 -9.31
N VAL A 223 15.19 -13.10 -9.13
CA VAL A 223 14.93 -14.45 -9.62
C VAL A 223 14.64 -15.36 -8.44
N ASN A 224 13.43 -15.91 -8.37
CA ASN A 224 12.99 -16.80 -7.29
C ASN A 224 12.76 -18.20 -7.85
N TYR A 225 13.20 -19.21 -7.11
CA TYR A 225 13.04 -20.61 -7.50
C TYR A 225 12.13 -21.33 -6.52
N ASN A 226 11.05 -21.91 -7.02
CA ASN A 226 10.28 -22.95 -6.37
C ASN A 226 9.86 -22.70 -4.90
N TYR A 227 9.53 -21.45 -4.57
CA TYR A 227 8.89 -21.10 -3.29
C TYR A 227 7.74 -20.12 -3.53
N ALA A 228 6.71 -20.22 -2.68
CA ALA A 228 5.60 -19.27 -2.65
C ALA A 228 5.91 -18.16 -1.64
N ALA A 229 6.05 -16.93 -2.11
CA ALA A 229 6.31 -15.79 -1.23
C ALA A 229 5.10 -15.51 -0.34
N LYS A 230 5.33 -15.29 0.96
CA LYS A 230 4.29 -14.85 1.90
C LYS A 230 3.80 -13.45 1.61
N LYS A 231 2.69 -13.06 2.23
CA LYS A 231 2.14 -11.70 2.14
C LYS A 231 3.13 -10.69 2.70
N HIS A 232 3.55 -9.76 1.85
CA HIS A 232 4.53 -8.75 2.19
C HIS A 232 4.36 -7.48 1.35
N VAL A 233 5.10 -6.45 1.73
CA VAL A 233 5.39 -5.25 0.93
C VAL A 233 6.89 -5.21 0.73
N ASP A 234 7.32 -4.85 -0.47
CA ASP A 234 8.75 -4.77 -0.76
C ASP A 234 9.35 -3.49 -0.20
N GLY A 235 10.38 -3.66 0.64
CA GLY A 235 11.22 -2.56 1.06
C GLY A 235 12.14 -2.11 -0.08
N ASN A 236 12.47 -0.82 -0.10
CA ASN A 236 13.40 -0.21 -1.06
C ASN A 236 12.97 -0.29 -2.54
N ASN A 237 11.70 -0.59 -2.84
CA ASN A 237 11.13 -0.55 -4.18
C ASN A 237 10.48 0.82 -4.44
N ILE A 238 10.58 1.32 -5.67
CA ILE A 238 9.89 2.56 -6.06
C ILE A 238 8.39 2.35 -6.33
N GLY A 239 7.96 1.09 -6.49
CA GLY A 239 6.56 0.69 -6.61
C GLY A 239 6.34 -0.17 -7.86
N PRO A 240 6.19 0.43 -9.05
CA PRO A 240 5.93 -0.31 -10.29
C PRO A 240 6.98 -1.38 -10.54
N SER A 241 6.51 -2.60 -10.72
CA SER A 241 7.31 -3.79 -10.93
C SER A 241 6.62 -4.71 -11.91
N TYR A 242 7.38 -5.43 -12.72
CA TYR A 242 6.83 -6.46 -13.60
C TYR A 242 7.19 -7.84 -13.06
N ILE A 243 6.22 -8.75 -13.03
CA ILE A 243 6.41 -10.15 -12.69
C ILE A 243 6.11 -11.06 -13.90
N ILE A 244 6.91 -12.10 -14.06
CA ILE A 244 6.61 -13.27 -14.90
C ILE A 244 7.05 -14.52 -14.16
N SER A 245 6.37 -15.64 -14.40
CA SER A 245 6.77 -16.97 -13.98
C SER A 245 6.89 -17.88 -15.19
N LEU A 246 7.96 -18.68 -15.19
CA LEU A 246 8.29 -19.65 -16.22
C LEU A 246 8.45 -21.04 -15.59
N GLY A 247 8.47 -22.05 -16.45
CA GLY A 247 8.67 -23.44 -16.07
C GLY A 247 7.39 -24.26 -16.20
N LYS A 248 7.46 -25.53 -15.84
CA LYS A 248 6.32 -26.45 -15.91
C LYS A 248 5.60 -26.43 -14.57
N HIS A 249 4.72 -25.46 -14.38
CA HIS A 249 3.91 -25.34 -13.17
C HIS A 249 2.44 -25.01 -13.44
N THR A 250 1.58 -25.31 -12.48
CA THR A 250 0.17 -24.90 -12.44
C THR A 250 -0.09 -24.12 -11.16
N GLY A 251 -0.92 -23.06 -11.23
CA GLY A 251 -1.07 -22.10 -10.14
C GLY A 251 0.16 -21.19 -9.97
N GLY A 252 0.32 -20.57 -8.81
CA GLY A 252 1.50 -19.73 -8.54
C GLY A 252 1.38 -18.31 -9.08
N ASN A 253 0.13 -17.87 -9.23
CA ASN A 253 -0.27 -16.50 -9.54
C ASN A 253 0.17 -15.55 -8.41
N LEU A 254 0.30 -14.27 -8.76
CA LEU A 254 0.53 -13.21 -7.78
C LEU A 254 -0.83 -12.70 -7.30
N TRP A 255 -1.05 -12.62 -5.99
CA TRP A 255 -2.15 -11.83 -5.44
C TRP A 255 -1.62 -10.47 -5.01
N THR A 256 -2.35 -9.38 -5.29
CA THR A 256 -2.06 -8.04 -4.78
C THR A 256 -3.32 -7.40 -4.17
N ALA A 257 -3.16 -6.54 -3.17
CA ALA A 257 -4.30 -5.91 -2.51
C ALA A 257 -5.07 -4.91 -3.40
N ASP A 258 -4.41 -4.34 -4.41
CA ASP A 258 -4.98 -3.37 -5.34
C ASP A 258 -5.65 -4.01 -6.57
N GLN A 259 -5.21 -5.20 -7.00
CA GLN A 259 -5.68 -5.84 -8.25
C GLN A 259 -6.23 -7.26 -8.08
N GLY A 260 -6.11 -7.87 -6.90
CA GLY A 260 -6.53 -9.26 -6.69
C GLY A 260 -5.55 -10.25 -7.34
N ILE A 261 -6.08 -11.30 -7.98
CA ILE A 261 -5.26 -12.35 -8.61
C ILE A 261 -4.76 -11.92 -9.98
N ILE A 262 -3.44 -12.01 -10.16
CA ILE A 262 -2.69 -11.71 -11.37
C ILE A 262 -2.04 -12.99 -11.90
N GLU A 263 -2.52 -13.46 -13.04
CA GLU A 263 -1.97 -14.62 -13.76
C GLU A 263 -0.66 -14.23 -14.45
N CYS A 264 0.48 -14.72 -13.94
CA CYS A 264 1.80 -14.32 -14.41
C CYS A 264 2.58 -15.47 -15.07
N HIS A 265 1.94 -16.57 -15.42
CA HIS A 265 2.60 -17.68 -16.12
C HIS A 265 2.80 -17.33 -17.60
N ASP A 266 4.06 -17.37 -18.05
CA ASP A 266 4.50 -17.07 -19.42
C ASP A 266 4.11 -15.67 -19.95
N GLN A 267 3.68 -14.77 -19.07
CA GLN A 267 3.31 -13.39 -19.39
C GLN A 267 3.80 -12.41 -18.32
N TRP A 268 4.41 -11.32 -18.77
CA TRP A 268 4.75 -10.19 -17.90
C TRP A 268 3.48 -9.47 -17.45
N LYS A 269 3.35 -9.25 -16.14
CA LYS A 269 2.25 -8.50 -15.53
C LYS A 269 2.80 -7.38 -14.65
N LEU A 270 2.21 -6.20 -14.80
CA LEU A 270 2.55 -5.03 -13.99
C LEU A 270 1.85 -5.12 -12.63
N PHE A 271 2.56 -4.81 -11.56
CA PHE A 271 2.00 -4.64 -10.23
C PHE A 271 2.76 -3.56 -9.44
N ASP A 272 2.21 -3.15 -8.31
CA ASP A 272 2.89 -2.26 -7.37
C ASP A 272 3.52 -3.05 -6.21
N GLY A 273 4.85 -3.15 -6.18
CA GLY A 273 5.61 -3.80 -5.11
C GLY A 273 5.48 -3.10 -3.75
N ASN A 274 4.98 -1.86 -3.72
CA ASN A 274 4.68 -1.11 -2.49
C ASN A 274 3.29 -1.41 -1.92
N THR A 275 2.51 -2.27 -2.59
CA THR A 275 1.23 -2.78 -2.11
C THR A 275 1.40 -4.20 -1.58
N GLU A 276 0.56 -4.61 -0.62
CA GLU A 276 0.59 -5.99 -0.11
C GLU A 276 0.42 -7.01 -1.23
N HIS A 277 1.31 -8.00 -1.30
CA HIS A 277 1.23 -9.05 -2.30
C HIS A 277 1.82 -10.39 -1.81
N TYR A 278 1.38 -11.51 -2.42
CA TYR A 278 1.89 -12.86 -2.13
C TYR A 278 1.77 -13.80 -3.34
N THR A 279 2.48 -14.94 -3.31
CA THR A 279 2.34 -15.98 -4.33
C THR A 279 1.32 -17.02 -3.88
N THR A 280 0.31 -17.27 -4.71
CA THR A 280 -0.67 -18.34 -4.50
C THR A 280 -0.04 -19.74 -4.54
N PRO A 281 -0.70 -20.78 -3.99
CA PRO A 281 -0.21 -22.15 -4.10
C PRO A 281 0.05 -22.58 -5.54
N PHE A 282 1.05 -23.46 -5.74
CA PHE A 282 1.36 -24.03 -7.05
C PHE A 282 1.92 -25.45 -6.94
N LYS A 283 1.91 -26.15 -8.08
CA LYS A 283 2.54 -27.46 -8.27
C LYS A 283 3.49 -27.41 -9.47
N GLY A 284 4.56 -28.19 -9.43
CA GLY A 284 5.55 -28.26 -10.51
C GLY A 284 6.80 -27.44 -10.23
N GLU A 285 7.53 -27.06 -11.28
CA GLU A 285 8.78 -26.31 -11.21
C GLU A 285 8.55 -24.87 -11.67
N ARG A 286 8.60 -23.92 -10.71
CA ARG A 286 8.33 -22.50 -10.95
C ARG A 286 9.60 -21.66 -10.78
N ILE A 287 9.93 -20.86 -11.79
CA ILE A 287 10.96 -19.83 -11.74
C ILE A 287 10.29 -18.49 -12.01
N SER A 288 10.30 -17.56 -11.05
CA SER A 288 9.74 -16.22 -11.29
C SER A 288 10.79 -15.14 -11.33
N PHE A 289 10.54 -14.17 -12.19
CA PHE A 289 11.38 -13.00 -12.41
C PHE A 289 10.57 -11.76 -12.07
N ILE A 290 11.16 -10.87 -11.28
CA ILE A 290 10.57 -9.59 -10.94
C ILE A 290 11.54 -8.50 -11.36
N ALA A 291 11.17 -7.72 -12.38
CA ALA A 291 11.89 -6.53 -12.80
C ALA A 291 11.38 -5.33 -12.01
N PHE A 292 12.24 -4.71 -11.21
CA PHE A 292 11.87 -3.57 -10.37
C PHE A 292 12.98 -2.53 -10.32
N ALA A 293 12.64 -1.33 -9.87
CA ALA A 293 13.63 -0.29 -9.59
C ALA A 293 13.72 -0.01 -8.10
N HIS A 294 14.94 -0.03 -7.60
CA HIS A 294 15.26 0.30 -6.24
C HIS A 294 15.11 1.81 -6.02
N GLU A 295 14.64 2.23 -4.86
CA GLU A 295 14.49 3.64 -4.48
C GLU A 295 15.81 4.44 -4.47
N GLN A 296 16.98 3.83 -4.68
CA GLN A 296 18.27 4.54 -4.72
C GLN A 296 18.85 4.58 -6.12
N TYR A 297 18.09 4.14 -7.14
CA TYR A 297 18.59 4.03 -8.52
C TYR A 297 19.16 5.34 -9.07
N ASN A 298 18.74 6.52 -8.60
CA ASN A 298 19.23 7.83 -9.03
C ASN A 298 20.23 8.49 -8.08
N LYS A 299 20.51 7.87 -6.92
CA LYS A 299 21.42 8.38 -5.88
C LYS A 299 22.74 7.60 -5.85
N LEU A 300 23.05 6.86 -6.91
CA LEU A 300 24.23 6.00 -6.96
C LEU A 300 25.50 6.81 -7.08
N GLU A 301 26.61 6.25 -6.60
CA GLU A 301 27.93 6.76 -6.99
C GLU A 301 28.16 6.48 -8.48
N ALA A 302 28.87 7.39 -9.17
CA ALA A 302 29.08 7.30 -10.61
C ALA A 302 29.70 5.96 -11.08
N PRO A 303 30.69 5.36 -10.37
CA PRO A 303 31.22 4.04 -10.74
C PRO A 303 30.17 2.93 -10.68
N ILE A 304 29.28 2.95 -9.67
CA ILE A 304 28.22 1.96 -9.49
C ILE A 304 27.18 2.12 -10.60
N ALA A 305 26.77 3.35 -10.89
CA ALA A 305 25.85 3.64 -11.99
C ALA A 305 26.40 3.14 -13.33
N LYS A 306 27.66 3.46 -13.65
CA LYS A 306 28.34 2.98 -14.88
C LYS A 306 28.41 1.46 -14.94
N ASN A 307 28.72 0.79 -13.83
CA ASN A 307 28.77 -0.66 -13.78
C ASN A 307 27.39 -1.28 -14.11
N LEU A 308 26.32 -0.83 -13.45
CA LEU A 308 24.96 -1.32 -13.71
C LEU A 308 24.50 -1.04 -15.15
N GLN A 309 24.82 0.13 -15.69
CA GLN A 309 24.55 0.47 -17.09
C GLN A 309 25.30 -0.47 -18.05
N SER A 310 26.55 -0.84 -17.74
CA SER A 310 27.33 -1.79 -18.53
C SER A 310 26.77 -3.22 -18.54
N LEU A 311 25.96 -3.57 -17.53
CA LEU A 311 25.22 -4.82 -17.43
C LEU A 311 23.86 -4.75 -18.13
N GLY A 312 23.45 -3.56 -18.60
CA GLY A 312 22.23 -3.32 -19.37
C GLY A 312 21.06 -2.74 -18.59
N PHE A 313 21.20 -2.49 -17.28
CA PHE A 313 20.12 -1.89 -16.48
C PHE A 313 19.86 -0.43 -16.89
N THR A 314 18.59 -0.07 -16.95
CA THR A 314 18.11 1.22 -17.46
C THR A 314 17.80 2.22 -16.35
N ALA A 315 17.53 1.75 -15.13
CA ALA A 315 17.43 2.59 -13.93
C ALA A 315 18.73 2.55 -13.13
N ALA A 316 19.72 3.34 -13.55
CA ALA A 316 20.98 3.54 -12.83
C ALA A 316 21.53 4.93 -13.16
N ARG A 317 21.48 5.86 -12.19
CA ARG A 317 21.93 7.25 -12.33
C ARG A 317 22.64 7.72 -11.06
N SER A 318 23.52 8.69 -11.24
CA SER A 318 24.25 9.37 -10.16
C SER A 318 23.92 10.86 -10.04
N ASP A 319 23.00 11.37 -10.86
CA ASP A 319 22.67 12.78 -10.96
C ASP A 319 21.51 13.23 -10.06
N ARG A 320 20.97 12.30 -9.25
CA ARG A 320 19.82 12.52 -8.35
C ARG A 320 18.55 12.96 -9.07
N LYS A 321 18.49 12.86 -10.40
CA LYS A 321 17.29 13.16 -11.17
C LYS A 321 16.48 11.90 -11.36
N ASP A 322 15.18 12.01 -11.16
CA ASP A 322 14.29 10.92 -11.49
C ASP A 322 14.13 10.74 -12.99
N LEU A 323 14.06 9.48 -13.42
CA LEU A 323 13.52 9.15 -14.73
C LEU A 323 12.05 9.60 -14.77
N GLU A 324 11.62 10.14 -15.91
CA GLU A 324 10.24 10.61 -16.12
C GLU A 324 9.20 9.57 -15.68
N PHE A 325 9.45 8.30 -16.02
CA PHE A 325 8.60 7.17 -15.61
C PHE A 325 8.43 7.08 -14.08
N PHE A 326 9.52 7.31 -13.33
CA PHE A 326 9.60 7.15 -11.89
C PHE A 326 9.28 8.42 -11.08
N ALA A 327 9.32 9.59 -11.70
CA ALA A 327 9.10 10.87 -11.04
C ALA A 327 7.76 10.92 -10.28
N ARG A 328 6.70 10.30 -10.81
CA ARG A 328 5.37 10.24 -10.17
C ARG A 328 5.29 9.33 -8.94
N PHE A 329 6.18 8.33 -8.83
CA PHE A 329 6.20 7.34 -7.75
C PHE A 329 7.13 7.76 -6.60
N ARG A 330 8.11 8.61 -6.91
CA ARG A 330 9.07 9.22 -5.98
C ARG A 330 8.55 10.36 -5.13
N ILE A 331 7.34 10.84 -5.42
CA ILE A 331 6.75 11.88 -4.61
C ILE A 331 6.50 11.25 -3.25
N GLU A 332 7.43 11.45 -2.33
CA GLU A 332 7.19 11.36 -0.91
C GLU A 332 6.06 12.33 -0.60
N ARG A 333 4.85 11.76 -0.66
CA ARG A 333 3.56 12.41 -0.50
C ARG A 333 3.45 12.93 0.93
N SER A 334 4.12 14.02 1.26
CA SER A 334 3.61 14.94 2.28
C SER A 334 3.13 16.23 1.60
N TYR A 335 3.88 16.72 0.61
CA TYR A 335 3.61 17.97 -0.11
C TYR A 335 4.09 17.91 -1.57
N LEU A 336 3.36 18.59 -2.45
CA LEU A 336 3.79 18.92 -3.81
C LEU A 336 4.87 20.02 -3.81
N THR A 337 5.74 20.02 -4.82
CA THR A 337 6.70 21.11 -5.08
C THR A 337 5.96 22.41 -5.46
N GLU A 338 6.66 23.55 -5.45
CA GLU A 338 6.06 24.83 -5.87
C GLU A 338 5.55 24.78 -7.32
N GLU A 339 6.31 24.16 -8.23
CA GLU A 339 5.90 23.97 -9.63
C GLU A 339 4.62 23.13 -9.73
N HIS A 340 4.56 22.01 -9.01
CA HIS A 340 3.36 21.18 -8.96
C HIS A 340 2.15 21.95 -8.38
N ASN A 341 2.36 22.73 -7.31
CA ASN A 341 1.30 23.58 -6.74
C ASN A 341 0.85 24.67 -7.72
N ALA A 342 1.72 25.21 -8.56
CA ALA A 342 1.35 26.18 -9.59
C ALA A 342 0.44 25.53 -10.65
N LYS A 343 0.75 24.30 -11.10
CA LYS A 343 -0.10 23.51 -12.00
C LYS A 343 -1.46 23.20 -11.36
N PHE A 344 -1.48 22.81 -10.09
CA PHE A 344 -2.72 22.60 -9.35
C PHE A 344 -3.58 23.86 -9.25
N LYS A 345 -2.98 25.02 -8.93
CA LYS A 345 -3.69 26.32 -8.88
C LYS A 345 -4.29 26.70 -10.23
N ALA A 346 -3.57 26.42 -11.32
CA ALA A 346 -4.09 26.64 -12.67
C ALA A 346 -5.33 25.77 -12.94
N GLU A 347 -5.34 24.52 -12.46
CA GLU A 347 -6.51 23.64 -12.57
C GLU A 347 -7.69 24.14 -11.74
N LEU A 348 -7.46 24.59 -10.50
CA LEU A 348 -8.50 25.22 -9.69
C LEU A 348 -9.11 26.45 -10.40
N LYS A 349 -8.27 27.28 -11.04
CA LYS A 349 -8.75 28.44 -11.81
C LYS A 349 -9.60 28.03 -13.02
N LYS A 350 -9.19 26.99 -13.76
CA LYS A 350 -9.98 26.44 -14.88
C LYS A 350 -11.33 25.92 -14.41
N ARG A 351 -11.36 25.18 -13.29
CA ARG A 351 -12.60 24.68 -12.68
C ARG A 351 -13.53 25.80 -12.24
N ALA A 352 -12.99 26.82 -11.59
CA ALA A 352 -13.76 27.99 -11.19
C ALA A 352 -14.39 28.72 -12.38
N GLN A 353 -13.78 28.67 -13.58
CA GLN A 353 -14.35 29.24 -14.80
C GLN A 353 -15.40 28.32 -15.45
N LYS A 354 -15.14 27.01 -15.52
CA LYS A 354 -15.98 26.03 -16.22
C LYS A 354 -17.23 25.65 -15.44
N SER A 355 -17.12 25.54 -14.13
CA SER A 355 -18.15 24.95 -13.25
C SER A 355 -18.33 25.76 -11.98
N ALA A 356 -18.30 27.10 -12.06
CA ALA A 356 -18.54 27.96 -10.91
C ALA A 356 -19.88 27.60 -10.23
N PRO A 357 -19.97 27.62 -8.89
CA PRO A 357 -21.26 27.42 -8.21
C PRO A 357 -22.34 28.37 -8.71
N ALA A 358 -21.97 29.64 -8.93
CA ALA A 358 -22.90 30.68 -9.39
C ALA A 358 -23.53 30.40 -10.77
N SER A 359 -22.87 29.63 -11.64
CA SER A 359 -23.38 29.27 -12.97
C SER A 359 -24.01 27.88 -13.04
N THR A 360 -23.80 27.03 -12.02
CA THR A 360 -24.18 25.60 -12.08
C THR A 360 -25.27 25.22 -11.09
N LEU A 361 -25.30 25.84 -9.90
CA LEU A 361 -26.28 25.49 -8.87
C LEU A 361 -27.64 26.10 -9.19
N LYS A 362 -28.67 25.25 -9.21
CA LYS A 362 -30.08 25.65 -9.30
C LYS A 362 -30.68 25.78 -7.92
N LEU A 363 -31.92 26.26 -7.83
CA LEU A 363 -32.68 26.30 -6.59
C LEU A 363 -32.62 24.93 -5.88
N HIS A 364 -32.32 24.95 -4.57
CA HIS A 364 -32.12 23.77 -3.70
C HIS A 364 -30.81 23.00 -3.88
N ASP A 365 -29.97 23.37 -4.85
CA ASP A 365 -28.69 22.72 -5.01
C ASP A 365 -27.66 23.20 -4.01
N VAL A 366 -26.79 22.27 -3.65
CA VAL A 366 -25.64 22.47 -2.78
C VAL A 366 -24.45 21.71 -3.35
N ALA A 367 -23.25 22.20 -3.03
CA ALA A 367 -22.00 21.59 -3.45
C ALA A 367 -20.95 21.74 -2.36
N VAL A 368 -20.06 20.75 -2.27
CA VAL A 368 -18.86 20.80 -1.43
C VAL A 368 -17.68 20.36 -2.27
N GLU A 369 -16.69 21.24 -2.43
CA GLU A 369 -15.40 20.93 -3.03
C GLU A 369 -14.30 21.01 -1.98
N CYS A 370 -13.44 20.00 -1.90
CA CYS A 370 -12.36 19.95 -0.93
C CYS A 370 -11.18 19.11 -1.42
N TYR A 371 -10.00 19.40 -0.88
CA TYR A 371 -8.78 18.65 -1.14
C TYR A 371 -7.87 18.67 0.07
N GLY A 372 -7.17 17.57 0.32
CA GLY A 372 -6.28 17.42 1.47
C GLY A 372 -4.95 18.16 1.31
N ARG A 373 -4.12 18.11 2.37
CA ARG A 373 -2.87 18.89 2.53
C ARG A 373 -1.83 18.78 1.41
N GLN A 374 -1.93 17.76 0.56
CA GLN A 374 -0.87 17.43 -0.38
C GLN A 374 -0.64 18.52 -1.42
N ALA A 375 -1.71 19.21 -1.85
CA ALA A 375 -1.62 20.40 -2.70
C ALA A 375 -2.01 21.65 -1.91
N ASP A 376 -1.21 22.70 -2.05
CA ASP A 376 -1.44 24.04 -1.48
C ASP A 376 -1.86 24.06 0.01
N ARG A 377 -1.39 23.08 0.79
CA ARG A 377 -1.75 22.87 2.20
C ARG A 377 -3.26 22.65 2.44
N GLY A 378 -3.98 22.18 1.43
CA GLY A 378 -5.39 21.82 1.53
C GLY A 378 -6.33 23.03 1.43
N GLY A 379 -7.62 22.79 1.18
CA GLY A 379 -8.58 23.86 0.97
C GLY A 379 -9.91 23.36 0.40
N GLY A 380 -10.73 24.30 -0.07
CA GLY A 380 -12.03 24.00 -0.66
C GLY A 380 -13.06 25.11 -0.44
N TRP A 381 -14.30 24.82 -0.82
CA TRP A 381 -15.45 25.67 -0.57
C TRP A 381 -16.74 24.83 -0.42
N MET A 382 -17.76 25.39 0.22
CA MET A 382 -19.14 24.91 0.18
C MET A 382 -19.98 25.95 -0.52
N ALA A 383 -20.97 25.54 -1.30
CA ALA A 383 -21.90 26.47 -1.92
C ALA A 383 -23.33 25.95 -1.86
N PHE A 384 -24.28 26.88 -1.87
CA PHE A 384 -25.70 26.56 -1.91
C PHE A 384 -26.48 27.67 -2.62
N HIS A 385 -27.58 27.31 -3.28
CA HIS A 385 -28.49 28.31 -3.82
C HIS A 385 -29.46 28.80 -2.74
N GLY A 386 -29.14 29.96 -2.16
CA GLY A 386 -29.84 30.55 -1.03
C GLY A 386 -30.90 31.60 -1.39
N ILE A 387 -31.37 32.31 -0.36
CA ILE A 387 -32.35 33.41 -0.46
C ILE A 387 -31.87 34.56 -1.36
N ASN A 388 -30.57 34.82 -1.36
CA ASN A 388 -29.90 35.91 -2.08
C ASN A 388 -29.20 35.44 -3.37
N GLY A 389 -29.60 34.27 -3.91
CA GLY A 389 -28.88 33.62 -4.99
C GLY A 389 -27.82 32.63 -4.48
N VAL A 390 -26.81 32.34 -5.28
CA VAL A 390 -25.77 31.37 -4.90
C VAL A 390 -24.78 31.98 -3.92
N GLU A 391 -24.67 31.36 -2.75
CA GLU A 391 -23.72 31.73 -1.71
C GLU A 391 -22.57 30.71 -1.67
N THR A 392 -21.33 31.18 -1.48
CA THR A 392 -20.14 30.32 -1.40
C THR A 392 -19.36 30.63 -0.12
N LEU A 393 -19.05 29.57 0.62
CA LEU A 393 -18.37 29.57 1.91
C LEU A 393 -16.98 28.95 1.74
N GLN A 394 -15.92 29.73 1.98
CA GLN A 394 -14.55 29.25 1.81
C GLN A 394 -14.09 28.39 2.99
N LEU A 395 -13.44 27.27 2.71
CA LEU A 395 -12.72 26.50 3.72
C LEU A 395 -11.30 27.07 3.81
N THR A 396 -10.92 27.59 4.98
CA THR A 396 -9.57 28.15 5.14
C THR A 396 -8.51 27.07 4.87
N PRO A 397 -7.54 27.32 3.98
CA PRO A 397 -6.41 26.42 3.77
C PRO A 397 -5.66 26.09 5.06
N ASN A 398 -4.97 24.95 5.08
CA ASN A 398 -4.16 24.50 6.24
C ASN A 398 -4.96 24.43 7.55
N SER A 399 -6.25 24.09 7.48
CA SER A 399 -7.12 23.96 8.65
C SER A 399 -7.53 22.51 8.87
N VAL A 400 -7.15 21.97 10.03
CA VAL A 400 -7.48 20.60 10.44
C VAL A 400 -8.88 20.50 11.04
N GLY A 401 -9.54 19.37 10.92
CA GLY A 401 -10.90 19.14 11.40
C GLY A 401 -11.93 19.08 10.28
N ILE A 402 -13.19 19.26 10.66
CA ILE A 402 -14.34 19.21 9.76
C ILE A 402 -15.02 20.59 9.77
N TRP A 403 -15.18 21.17 8.59
CA TRP A 403 -16.03 22.34 8.40
C TRP A 403 -17.48 21.90 8.34
N CYS A 404 -18.36 22.68 8.97
CA CYS A 404 -19.78 22.40 9.07
C CYS A 404 -20.56 23.68 8.71
N ALA A 405 -21.34 23.62 7.63
CA ALA A 405 -22.35 24.61 7.31
C ALA A 405 -23.73 24.05 7.69
N GLU A 406 -24.40 24.73 8.61
CA GLU A 406 -25.78 24.47 8.99
C GLU A 406 -26.68 25.44 8.24
N LEU A 407 -27.71 24.92 7.59
CA LEU A 407 -28.65 25.71 6.79
C LEU A 407 -30.07 25.61 7.37
N LYS A 408 -30.96 26.48 6.89
CA LYS A 408 -32.40 26.40 7.13
C LYS A 408 -33.18 26.76 5.87
N PHE A 409 -34.43 26.32 5.80
CA PHE A 409 -35.36 26.82 4.80
C PHE A 409 -36.05 28.09 5.30
N VAL A 410 -36.01 29.16 4.50
CA VAL A 410 -36.77 30.40 4.68
C VAL A 410 -37.51 30.64 3.37
N ASP A 411 -38.84 30.65 3.40
CA ASP A 411 -39.69 30.81 2.22
C ASP A 411 -39.36 29.85 1.07
N GLY A 412 -39.00 28.62 1.42
CA GLY A 412 -38.62 27.58 0.47
C GLY A 412 -37.21 27.74 -0.11
N LYS A 413 -36.44 28.74 0.26
CA LYS A 413 -35.03 28.91 -0.14
C LYS A 413 -34.09 28.57 1.01
N LEU A 414 -32.85 28.22 0.72
CA LEU A 414 -31.83 27.95 1.74
C LEU A 414 -31.30 29.27 2.33
N ALA A 415 -30.98 29.27 3.61
CA ALA A 415 -30.30 30.37 4.27
C ALA A 415 -29.26 29.80 5.26
N LEU A 416 -28.10 30.45 5.35
CA LEU A 416 -27.05 30.06 6.28
C LEU A 416 -27.50 30.30 7.73
N VAL A 417 -27.31 29.31 8.59
CA VAL A 417 -27.46 29.44 10.05
C VAL A 417 -26.09 29.60 10.69
N SER A 418 -25.15 28.71 10.35
CA SER A 418 -23.78 28.80 10.84
C SER A 418 -22.80 28.16 9.87
N HIS A 419 -21.57 28.66 9.86
CA HIS A 419 -20.44 28.05 9.16
C HIS A 419 -19.23 28.04 10.11
N LYS A 420 -18.85 26.86 10.61
CA LYS A 420 -17.76 26.75 11.60
C LYS A 420 -16.91 25.52 11.39
N ARG A 421 -15.64 25.61 11.80
CA ARG A 421 -14.70 24.48 11.84
C ARG A 421 -14.69 23.84 13.22
N LEU A 422 -14.83 22.53 13.26
CA LEU A 422 -14.66 21.69 14.44
C LEU A 422 -13.33 20.96 14.37
N ASP A 423 -12.42 21.22 15.32
CA ASP A 423 -11.06 20.69 15.30
C ASP A 423 -11.00 19.25 15.83
N PHE A 424 -11.41 18.29 14.99
CA PHE A 424 -11.37 16.86 15.29
C PHE A 424 -9.95 16.28 15.42
N TYR A 425 -8.92 17.02 14.99
CA TYR A 425 -7.54 16.55 14.96
C TYR A 425 -6.80 16.84 16.28
N ASN A 426 -6.83 18.10 16.72
CA ASN A 426 -6.17 18.56 17.94
C ASN A 426 -7.10 18.47 19.16
N LYS A 427 -8.41 18.69 18.98
CA LYS A 427 -9.39 18.81 20.07
C LYS A 427 -10.50 17.77 19.95
N ARG A 428 -10.14 16.54 19.60
CA ARG A 428 -11.06 15.44 19.22
C ARG A 428 -12.28 15.27 20.14
N GLU A 429 -12.07 15.13 21.45
CA GLU A 429 -13.16 14.89 22.42
C GLU A 429 -14.09 16.09 22.51
N LYS A 430 -13.52 17.29 22.62
CA LYS A 430 -14.27 18.55 22.62
C LYS A 430 -15.05 18.75 21.33
N ALA A 431 -14.42 18.53 20.17
CA ALA A 431 -15.05 18.65 18.86
C ALA A 431 -16.17 17.62 18.66
N THR A 432 -15.99 16.39 19.15
CA THR A 432 -17.02 15.34 19.12
C THR A 432 -18.22 15.74 19.97
N ALA A 433 -17.99 16.15 21.22
CA ALA A 433 -19.06 16.58 22.12
C ALA A 433 -19.80 17.82 21.58
N GLU A 434 -19.06 18.78 21.02
CA GLU A 434 -19.64 19.98 20.42
C GLU A 434 -20.50 19.63 19.20
N PHE A 435 -20.01 18.78 18.31
CA PHE A 435 -20.76 18.37 17.11
C PHE A 435 -22.00 17.57 17.47
N GLN A 436 -21.90 16.62 18.40
CA GLN A 436 -23.05 15.88 18.90
C GLN A 436 -24.09 16.82 19.49
N LYS A 437 -23.68 17.73 20.38
CA LYS A 437 -24.58 18.73 20.98
C LYS A 437 -25.22 19.63 19.93
N GLN A 438 -24.50 19.99 18.88
CA GLN A 438 -25.05 20.77 17.77
C GLN A 438 -26.12 19.95 17.03
N VAL A 439 -25.81 18.73 16.60
CA VAL A 439 -26.75 17.84 15.88
C VAL A 439 -27.99 17.50 16.71
N GLU A 440 -27.89 17.44 18.03
CA GLU A 440 -29.05 17.22 18.91
C GLU A 440 -29.97 18.44 19.03
N LYS A 441 -29.43 19.65 18.85
CA LYS A 441 -30.21 20.89 18.89
C LYS A 441 -30.89 21.22 17.56
N MET A 442 -30.43 20.61 16.46
CA MET A 442 -31.02 20.81 15.14
C MET A 442 -32.45 20.27 15.10
N LYS A 443 -33.33 20.97 14.38
CA LYS A 443 -34.68 20.49 14.08
C LYS A 443 -34.62 19.47 12.95
N ASP A 444 -35.58 18.55 12.90
CA ASP A 444 -35.69 17.64 11.77
C ASP A 444 -35.89 18.43 10.47
N GLY A 445 -35.19 17.99 9.42
CA GLY A 445 -35.12 18.68 8.13
C GLY A 445 -34.05 19.77 8.03
N THR A 446 -33.29 20.09 9.10
CA THR A 446 -32.15 21.03 9.05
C THR A 446 -31.04 20.48 8.12
N PRO A 447 -30.73 21.14 6.99
CA PRO A 447 -29.66 20.70 6.10
C PRO A 447 -28.27 21.00 6.65
N VAL A 448 -27.33 20.10 6.38
CA VAL A 448 -25.95 20.16 6.85
C VAL A 448 -24.98 19.78 5.72
N LEU A 449 -24.00 20.64 5.48
CA LEU A 449 -22.87 20.40 4.59
C LEU A 449 -21.60 20.25 5.42
N LEU A 450 -20.80 19.22 5.14
CA LEU A 450 -19.51 18.97 5.80
C LEU A 450 -18.39 18.77 4.78
N GLY A 451 -17.20 19.25 5.13
CA GLY A 451 -16.00 19.12 4.28
C GLY A 451 -14.70 19.21 5.06
N ILE A 452 -13.63 18.61 4.54
CA ILE A 452 -12.29 18.61 5.14
C ILE A 452 -11.30 19.37 4.26
N ALA A 453 -10.64 20.37 4.82
CA ALA A 453 -9.61 21.15 4.11
C ALA A 453 -8.20 20.54 4.23
N ASP A 454 -7.79 19.96 5.35
CA ASP A 454 -6.49 19.29 5.49
C ASP A 454 -6.68 17.82 5.88
N THR A 455 -7.11 17.62 7.12
CA THR A 455 -7.39 16.30 7.69
C THR A 455 -8.26 16.44 8.93
N ALA A 456 -9.16 15.49 9.17
CA ALA A 456 -9.92 15.42 10.42
C ALA A 456 -9.26 14.53 11.49
N CYS A 457 -8.39 13.59 11.09
CA CYS A 457 -7.79 12.61 11.98
C CYS A 457 -6.29 12.42 11.71
N ALA A 458 -5.62 11.59 12.51
CA ALA A 458 -4.27 11.10 12.23
C ALA A 458 -4.33 9.60 11.91
N ALA A 459 -3.39 9.06 11.14
CA ALA A 459 -3.34 7.63 10.83
C ALA A 459 -3.35 6.75 12.10
N SER A 460 -2.61 7.16 13.14
CA SER A 460 -2.55 6.47 14.44
C SER A 460 -3.73 6.78 15.37
N ARG A 461 -4.59 7.76 15.02
CA ARG A 461 -5.69 8.24 15.87
C ARG A 461 -6.94 8.48 15.00
N PRO A 462 -7.66 7.42 14.58
CA PRO A 462 -8.88 7.55 13.81
C PRO A 462 -10.00 8.23 14.59
N LEU A 463 -11.03 8.71 13.86
CA LEU A 463 -12.22 9.32 14.47
C LEU A 463 -13.03 8.28 15.23
N GLY A 464 -13.57 8.69 16.39
CA GLY A 464 -14.33 7.80 17.27
C GLY A 464 -15.80 7.66 16.87
N GLN A 465 -16.46 6.65 17.42
CA GLN A 465 -17.86 6.31 17.14
C GLN A 465 -18.85 7.47 17.40
N GLY A 466 -18.53 8.37 18.34
CA GLY A 466 -19.37 9.53 18.66
C GLY A 466 -19.64 10.45 17.46
N LEU A 467 -18.65 10.64 16.58
CA LEU A 467 -18.83 11.39 15.33
C LEU A 467 -19.80 10.66 14.39
N TYR A 468 -19.56 9.36 14.14
CA TYR A 468 -20.40 8.57 13.25
C TYR A 468 -21.84 8.48 13.75
N ASN A 469 -22.05 8.38 15.07
CA ASN A 469 -23.38 8.44 15.67
C ASN A 469 -24.11 9.77 15.37
N ALA A 470 -23.39 10.89 15.33
CA ALA A 470 -23.95 12.16 14.89
C ALA A 470 -24.22 12.18 13.37
N LEU A 471 -23.33 11.62 12.55
CA LEU A 471 -23.54 11.50 11.10
C LEU A 471 -24.74 10.60 10.75
N TYR A 472 -24.99 9.52 11.50
CA TYR A 472 -26.17 8.66 11.31
C TYR A 472 -27.47 9.44 11.51
N LYS A 473 -27.50 10.38 12.46
CA LYS A 473 -28.64 11.29 12.67
C LYS A 473 -28.84 12.30 11.54
N LEU A 474 -27.83 12.46 10.68
CA LEU A 474 -27.86 13.28 9.48
C LEU A 474 -28.08 12.44 8.20
N GLY A 475 -28.36 11.15 8.34
CA GLY A 475 -28.66 10.23 7.22
C GLY A 475 -27.49 9.41 6.71
N ALA A 476 -26.32 9.42 7.37
CA ALA A 476 -25.21 8.55 6.96
C ALA A 476 -25.57 7.06 7.08
N PRO A 477 -25.08 6.19 6.18
CA PRO A 477 -25.27 4.75 6.30
C PRO A 477 -24.47 4.18 7.48
N LYS A 478 -24.95 3.08 8.09
CA LYS A 478 -24.29 2.47 9.27
C LYS A 478 -22.93 1.85 8.95
N ASP A 479 -22.76 1.42 7.71
CA ASP A 479 -21.57 0.82 7.11
C ASP A 479 -20.70 1.86 6.37
N MET A 480 -20.91 3.17 6.63
CA MET A 480 -20.09 4.24 6.07
C MET A 480 -18.60 3.97 6.31
N PRO A 481 -17.75 4.00 5.26
CA PRO A 481 -16.31 3.87 5.41
C PRO A 481 -15.75 4.89 6.39
N LYS A 482 -14.76 4.46 7.17
CA LYS A 482 -14.10 5.36 8.13
C LYS A 482 -13.37 6.46 7.38
N ILE A 483 -13.51 7.70 7.87
CA ILE A 483 -12.78 8.85 7.32
C ILE A 483 -11.28 8.64 7.55
N GLU A 484 -10.54 8.57 6.45
CA GLU A 484 -9.12 8.26 6.44
C GLU A 484 -8.21 9.48 6.68
N TYR A 485 -6.95 9.21 7.01
CA TYR A 485 -5.96 10.24 7.26
C TYR A 485 -5.66 11.07 6.00
N ARG A 486 -5.84 12.40 6.09
CA ARG A 486 -5.67 13.37 4.99
C ARG A 486 -6.54 13.11 3.76
N ALA A 487 -7.53 12.23 3.85
CA ALA A 487 -8.46 12.02 2.75
C ALA A 487 -9.29 13.28 2.47
N ALA A 488 -9.48 13.60 1.19
CA ALA A 488 -10.52 14.52 0.80
C ALA A 488 -11.88 13.88 1.12
N TRP A 489 -12.75 14.59 1.81
CA TRP A 489 -14.04 14.07 2.22
C TRP A 489 -15.09 15.18 2.25
N ALA A 490 -16.26 14.86 1.71
CA ALA A 490 -17.43 15.72 1.66
C ALA A 490 -18.68 14.94 2.06
N PHE A 491 -19.60 15.61 2.73
CA PHE A 491 -20.88 15.04 3.15
C PHE A 491 -22.00 16.07 3.07
N ILE A 492 -23.16 15.63 2.61
CA ILE A 492 -24.38 16.41 2.49
C ILE A 492 -25.53 15.58 3.05
N GLY A 493 -26.18 16.09 4.09
CA GLY A 493 -27.30 15.42 4.75
C GLY A 493 -28.24 16.41 5.41
N TYR A 494 -29.19 15.89 6.17
CA TYR A 494 -30.08 16.70 7.00
C TYR A 494 -30.50 15.92 8.24
N LYS A 495 -30.78 16.65 9.32
CA LYS A 495 -31.22 16.06 10.59
C LYS A 495 -32.53 15.28 10.41
N GLY A 496 -32.57 14.06 10.94
CA GLY A 496 -33.76 13.20 10.86
C GLY A 496 -33.89 12.43 9.54
N ALA A 497 -32.91 12.55 8.64
CA ALA A 497 -32.86 11.75 7.42
C ALA A 497 -32.78 10.25 7.72
N LYS A 498 -33.42 9.43 6.88
CA LYS A 498 -33.31 7.96 6.97
C LYS A 498 -31.84 7.56 6.77
N ALA A 499 -31.38 6.57 7.53
CA ALA A 499 -30.01 6.06 7.39
C ALA A 499 -29.74 5.63 5.94
N GLY A 500 -28.61 6.06 5.39
CA GLY A 500 -28.17 5.79 4.02
C GLY A 500 -28.68 6.78 2.96
N THR A 501 -29.46 7.81 3.33
CA THR A 501 -29.91 8.82 2.34
C THR A 501 -28.99 10.02 2.21
N ALA A 502 -28.05 10.21 3.14
CA ALA A 502 -27.05 11.26 2.99
C ALA A 502 -26.09 10.95 1.85
N GLN A 503 -25.61 11.98 1.17
CA GLN A 503 -24.59 11.84 0.14
C GLN A 503 -23.24 12.12 0.75
N HIS A 504 -22.28 11.25 0.48
CA HIS A 504 -20.90 11.48 0.89
C HIS A 504 -19.97 10.93 -0.17
N ALA A 505 -18.78 11.50 -0.21
CA ALA A 505 -17.72 11.04 -1.09
C ALA A 505 -16.39 11.15 -0.33
N MET A 506 -15.50 10.20 -0.59
CA MET A 506 -14.16 10.16 -0.04
C MET A 506 -13.17 9.88 -1.17
N GLY A 507 -12.15 10.70 -1.24
CA GLY A 507 -11.00 10.46 -2.11
C GLY A 507 -9.77 10.10 -1.29
N THR A 508 -8.66 9.89 -1.98
CA THR A 508 -7.35 9.78 -1.32
C THR A 508 -6.84 11.16 -0.91
N ARG A 509 -5.71 11.20 -0.21
CA ARG A 509 -4.98 12.43 0.10
C ARG A 509 -4.51 13.25 -1.10
N SER A 510 -4.52 12.65 -2.29
CA SER A 510 -4.16 13.29 -3.56
C SER A 510 -5.39 13.57 -4.43
N THR A 511 -6.57 13.69 -3.82
CA THR A 511 -7.82 13.92 -4.57
C THR A 511 -8.30 15.35 -4.37
N LEU A 512 -8.66 15.99 -5.47
CA LEU A 512 -9.56 17.14 -5.51
C LEU A 512 -10.97 16.60 -5.69
N LEU A 513 -11.77 16.65 -4.63
CA LEU A 513 -13.11 16.07 -4.57
C LEU A 513 -14.14 17.19 -4.70
N ARG A 514 -15.16 16.99 -5.54
CA ARG A 514 -16.40 17.77 -5.55
C ARG A 514 -17.61 16.84 -5.44
N LEU A 515 -18.53 17.19 -4.56
CA LEU A 515 -19.80 16.49 -4.35
C LEU A 515 -20.95 17.48 -4.51
N ASP A 516 -21.81 17.22 -5.49
CA ASP A 516 -23.00 18.04 -5.80
C ASP A 516 -24.28 17.25 -5.49
N ALA A 517 -25.25 17.93 -4.86
CA ALA A 517 -26.55 17.34 -4.55
C ALA A 517 -27.67 18.40 -4.56
N SER A 518 -28.92 17.94 -4.53
CA SER A 518 -30.10 18.77 -4.32
C SER A 518 -30.80 18.39 -3.02
N ILE A 519 -31.16 19.40 -2.23
CA ILE A 519 -31.88 19.23 -0.96
C ILE A 519 -33.32 19.73 -1.14
N PRO A 520 -34.26 18.87 -1.59
CA PRO A 520 -35.63 19.31 -1.78
C PRO A 520 -36.29 19.64 -0.43
N LYS A 521 -37.21 20.62 -0.43
CA LYS A 521 -37.99 20.99 0.78
C LYS A 521 -38.82 19.82 1.33
N LYS A 522 -39.25 18.91 0.45
CA LYS A 522 -39.94 17.66 0.77
C LYS A 522 -39.37 16.54 -0.11
N GLY A 523 -39.11 15.38 0.48
CA GLY A 523 -38.56 14.21 -0.22
C GLY A 523 -37.15 13.87 0.23
N SER A 524 -36.49 12.99 -0.52
CA SER A 524 -35.14 12.50 -0.23
C SER A 524 -34.07 13.33 -0.95
N LEU A 525 -32.87 13.36 -0.38
CA LEU A 525 -31.72 14.03 -0.97
C LEU A 525 -31.39 13.40 -2.34
N VAL A 526 -31.13 14.24 -3.35
CA VAL A 526 -30.86 13.78 -4.71
C VAL A 526 -29.38 14.00 -5.03
N LYS A 527 -28.62 12.91 -5.20
CA LYS A 527 -27.24 12.98 -5.70
C LYS A 527 -27.24 13.55 -7.12
N LYS A 528 -26.40 14.54 -7.40
CA LYS A 528 -26.24 15.09 -8.75
C LYS A 528 -24.97 14.58 -9.41
N ASP A 529 -23.83 14.89 -8.82
CA ASP A 529 -22.53 14.54 -9.39
C ASP A 529 -21.47 14.35 -8.31
N VAL A 530 -20.46 13.52 -8.61
CA VAL A 530 -19.24 13.36 -7.81
C VAL A 530 -18.06 13.33 -8.74
N ASP A 531 -17.16 14.29 -8.57
CA ASP A 531 -15.90 14.37 -9.29
C ASP A 531 -14.74 14.11 -8.34
N ASN A 532 -13.95 13.09 -8.66
CA ASN A 532 -12.73 12.69 -7.97
C ASN A 532 -11.54 12.90 -8.90
N THR A 533 -10.96 14.09 -8.87
CA THR A 533 -9.81 14.40 -9.72
C THR A 533 -8.50 14.15 -9.00
N SER A 534 -7.66 13.34 -9.62
CA SER A 534 -6.30 13.05 -9.15
C SER A 534 -5.41 14.28 -9.29
N ILE A 535 -5.01 14.84 -8.14
CA ILE A 535 -4.07 15.96 -8.06
C ILE A 535 -2.73 15.58 -8.70
N ILE A 536 -2.32 14.32 -8.55
CA ILE A 536 -1.08 13.80 -9.16
C ILE A 536 -1.18 13.89 -10.69
N ASP A 537 -2.29 13.41 -11.26
CA ASP A 537 -2.46 13.43 -12.71
C ASP A 537 -2.57 14.86 -13.24
N VAL A 538 -3.16 15.79 -12.48
CA VAL A 538 -3.19 17.22 -12.83
C VAL A 538 -1.79 17.84 -12.83
N CYS A 539 -0.99 17.56 -11.80
CA CYS A 539 0.29 18.24 -11.60
C CYS A 539 1.43 17.64 -12.42
N ILE A 540 1.31 16.37 -12.78
CA ILE A 540 2.41 15.57 -13.33
C ILE A 540 2.01 14.92 -14.66
N GLY A 541 0.72 14.83 -14.94
CA GLY A 541 0.15 14.12 -16.08
C GLY A 541 -0.35 12.73 -15.68
N THR A 542 -1.35 12.24 -16.41
CA THR A 542 -1.77 10.83 -16.33
C THR A 542 -0.58 9.97 -16.74
N GLY A 543 -0.06 9.18 -15.81
CA GLY A 543 1.08 8.35 -16.14
C GLY A 543 0.68 7.31 -17.18
N GLN A 544 1.49 7.15 -18.20
CA GLN A 544 1.09 6.54 -19.46
C GLN A 544 0.89 5.02 -19.43
N ASP A 545 0.93 4.39 -18.25
CA ASP A 545 1.18 2.95 -18.13
C ASP A 545 0.23 2.23 -17.16
N SER A 546 -1.04 2.65 -17.08
CA SER A 546 -2.06 1.61 -16.93
C SER A 546 -2.20 0.96 -18.30
N ALA A 547 -1.50 -0.17 -18.49
CA ALA A 547 -1.93 -1.14 -19.48
C ALA A 547 -3.42 -1.41 -19.20
N LYS A 548 -4.26 -1.33 -20.23
CA LYS A 548 -5.63 -1.81 -20.14
C LYS A 548 -5.62 -3.32 -19.97
#